data_AF-A0A7V8AH06-F1
#
_entry.id   AF-A0A7V8AH06-F1
#
_cell.length_a   1.000
_cell.length_b   1.000
_cell.length_c   1.000
_cell.angle_alpha   90.00
_cell.angle_beta   90.00
_cell.angle_gamma   90.00
#
_symmetry.space_group_name_H-M   'P 1'
#
loop_
_entity.id
_entity.type
_entity.pdbx_description
1 polymer ?
#
loop_
_entity_poly.entity_id
_entity_poly.type
_entity_poly.pdbx_seq_one_letter_code
_entity_poly.pdbx_strand_id
1 'polypeptide(L)'
;MENSELDKRISEVWKRVSGTDLPPTAPPMPEMRESSVETVRFLKDNYGKAQADWERLLSAKELNLRDLSFQLTETRAHLAELKQHYTEAREKLVTEQLNTALNLEETRKVLREQKASHHKEVRLLQEVLERSKHELRELGARIEALTRERDEHRRKHGETNVESAGLRDAAAALEKRLSDAKAAVEATLSELLAERKERAEAARRIKELERKNSGMAEELSAARSAWDAERTQWKELWERERSVWETHRQEFAVWEERLRSERQAWLEKLRGEEEKGLGYAEGLTKVLKDSSEWSQKVTQVLQLYALKGVELPKVFVATPSGPVERTRGLRRAFMMAGAALLLLAGAAFYIRDYRSKPHFTLLQSWPLDLKGVSYIAGSEEGLWLADWESGLVLRDRKDMATLRRLDGSAAVPLRAAAAAPVPGSVWALDLAQLRLVRKEAVSGRELDSVRTPGPAPQGLAHDGHSLWSFDAASGLFYRHGPDPARGALASYEIKGVKTVKAMQWAGGRLWVLDGSGALGIYDFTHQGFRKSASRDMGPAVEGFWLDGTAALPPQVPGVIRPAGKEFWTLEKARDSSLLELRKSGVKLY
;
A
#
# COMPACT_ATOMS: atom_id res chain seq x y z
N MET A 1 9.10 118.64 -79.73
CA MET A 1 9.04 120.12 -79.60
C MET A 1 9.85 120.68 -80.72
N GLU A 2 9.29 121.60 -81.48
CA GLU A 2 9.99 122.20 -82.63
C GLU A 2 10.91 123.32 -82.14
N ASN A 3 12.05 123.54 -82.81
CA ASN A 3 12.99 124.60 -82.41
C ASN A 3 12.32 125.99 -82.42
N SER A 4 11.31 126.17 -83.27
CA SER A 4 10.45 127.36 -83.35
C SER A 4 9.73 127.72 -82.03
N GLU A 5 9.49 126.76 -81.14
CA GLU A 5 8.89 127.01 -79.81
C GLU A 5 9.96 127.38 -78.76
N LEU A 6 11.16 126.82 -78.88
CA LEU A 6 12.31 127.15 -78.04
C LEU A 6 12.77 128.58 -78.30
N ASP A 7 12.95 128.98 -79.57
CA ASP A 7 13.37 130.33 -79.92
C ASP A 7 12.36 131.40 -79.49
N LYS A 8 11.06 131.08 -79.53
CA LYS A 8 9.99 131.93 -78.97
C LYS A 8 10.12 132.08 -77.45
N ARG A 9 10.29 130.99 -76.70
CA ARG A 9 10.47 131.07 -75.24
C ARG A 9 11.77 131.77 -74.85
N ILE A 10 12.84 131.58 -75.60
CA ILE A 10 14.12 132.27 -75.38
C ILE A 10 13.96 133.78 -75.63
N SER A 11 13.30 134.19 -76.71
CA SER A 11 13.04 135.62 -76.98
C SER A 11 12.07 136.26 -75.98
N GLU A 12 11.03 135.55 -75.52
CA GLU A 12 10.16 136.02 -74.43
C GLU A 12 10.91 136.20 -73.10
N VAL A 13 11.74 135.23 -72.70
CA VAL A 13 12.58 135.32 -71.50
C VAL A 13 13.60 136.46 -71.64
N TRP A 14 14.22 136.62 -72.81
CA TRP A 14 15.20 137.68 -73.03
C TRP A 14 14.56 139.07 -72.98
N LYS A 15 13.39 139.25 -73.62
CA LYS A 15 12.62 140.51 -73.55
C LYS A 15 12.20 140.87 -72.12
N ARG A 16 11.96 139.88 -71.25
CA ARG A 16 11.69 140.07 -69.80
C ARG A 16 12.93 140.44 -68.98
N VAL A 17 14.14 140.17 -69.47
CA VAL A 17 15.41 140.36 -68.71
C VAL A 17 16.20 141.58 -69.21
N SER A 18 16.20 141.87 -70.51
CA SER A 18 16.97 142.98 -71.11
C SER A 18 16.14 144.21 -71.47
N GLY A 19 14.81 144.10 -71.58
CA GLY A 19 13.90 145.20 -71.88
C GLY A 19 13.92 145.70 -73.35
N THR A 20 14.73 145.10 -74.22
CA THR A 20 14.85 145.46 -75.65
C THR A 20 14.76 144.24 -76.54
N ASP A 21 14.17 144.38 -77.73
CA ASP A 21 14.10 143.30 -78.73
C ASP A 21 15.49 142.93 -79.29
N LEU A 22 15.63 141.68 -79.72
CA LEU A 22 16.90 141.09 -80.16
C LEU A 22 17.38 141.71 -81.50
N PRO A 23 18.60 142.27 -81.59
CA PRO A 23 19.12 142.81 -82.84
C PRO A 23 19.43 141.69 -83.86
N PRO A 24 19.26 141.92 -85.17
CA PRO A 24 19.47 140.90 -86.19
C PRO A 24 20.96 140.62 -86.45
N THR A 25 21.28 139.33 -86.63
CA THR A 25 22.49 138.76 -87.26
C THR A 25 23.80 139.57 -87.18
N ALA A 26 24.72 139.12 -86.32
CA ALA A 26 26.08 139.65 -86.22
C ALA A 26 26.89 139.51 -87.54
N PRO A 27 27.83 140.43 -87.83
CA PRO A 27 28.69 140.40 -89.02
C PRO A 27 29.71 139.24 -89.00
N PRO A 28 30.35 138.92 -90.15
CA PRO A 28 31.39 137.90 -90.21
C PRO A 28 32.57 138.23 -89.30
N MET A 29 32.99 137.25 -88.51
CA MET A 29 34.15 137.36 -87.60
C MET A 29 35.47 137.41 -88.39
N PRO A 30 36.44 138.24 -87.97
CA PRO A 30 37.79 138.20 -88.52
C PRO A 30 38.55 136.92 -88.11
N GLU A 31 39.59 136.58 -88.86
CA GLU A 31 40.32 135.31 -88.76
C GLU A 31 40.92 135.08 -87.34
N MET A 32 40.55 133.95 -86.72
CA MET A 32 41.14 133.53 -85.44
C MET A 32 42.53 132.93 -85.66
N ARG A 33 43.49 133.33 -84.82
CA ARG A 33 44.82 132.71 -84.74
C ARG A 33 44.74 131.35 -84.03
N GLU A 34 45.53 130.39 -84.49
CA GLU A 34 45.39 128.97 -84.14
C GLU A 34 45.50 128.67 -82.64
N SER A 35 46.30 129.43 -81.88
CA SER A 35 46.51 129.20 -80.44
C SER A 35 45.27 129.42 -79.55
N SER A 36 44.28 130.20 -79.98
CA SER A 36 42.98 130.26 -79.27
C SER A 36 42.12 129.02 -79.53
N VAL A 37 42.29 128.35 -80.66
CA VAL A 37 41.60 127.08 -80.96
C VAL A 37 42.18 125.95 -80.10
N GLU A 38 43.49 125.94 -79.87
CA GLU A 38 44.16 124.93 -79.03
C GLU A 38 43.75 125.02 -77.55
N THR A 39 43.67 126.23 -76.98
CA THR A 39 43.24 126.41 -75.58
C THR A 39 41.76 126.03 -75.38
N VAL A 40 40.88 126.35 -76.34
CA VAL A 40 39.48 125.90 -76.32
C VAL A 40 39.36 124.38 -76.48
N ARG A 41 40.19 123.73 -77.33
CA ARG A 41 40.27 122.27 -77.43
C ARG A 41 40.73 121.65 -76.11
N PHE A 42 41.82 122.12 -75.51
CA PHE A 42 42.33 121.60 -74.24
C PHE A 42 41.31 121.70 -73.10
N LEU A 43 40.59 122.83 -73.00
CA LEU A 43 39.49 122.97 -72.06
C LEU A 43 38.36 121.98 -72.36
N LYS A 44 37.92 121.86 -73.61
CA LYS A 44 36.87 120.91 -74.02
C LYS A 44 37.26 119.46 -73.72
N ASP A 45 38.50 119.07 -73.96
CA ASP A 45 39.00 117.72 -73.70
C ASP A 45 39.10 117.43 -72.19
N ASN A 46 39.45 118.43 -71.37
CA ASN A 46 39.46 118.28 -69.91
C ASN A 46 38.04 118.25 -69.32
N TYR A 47 37.10 119.05 -69.83
CA TYR A 47 35.69 118.92 -69.46
C TYR A 47 35.10 117.57 -69.91
N GLY A 48 35.47 117.07 -71.10
CA GLY A 48 35.08 115.75 -71.57
C GLY A 48 35.63 114.60 -70.73
N LYS A 49 36.90 114.66 -70.31
CA LYS A 49 37.48 113.71 -69.35
C LYS A 49 36.76 113.76 -68.01
N ALA A 50 36.58 114.97 -67.45
CA ALA A 50 35.89 115.14 -66.19
C ALA A 50 34.44 114.61 -66.26
N GLN A 51 33.71 114.89 -67.33
CA GLN A 51 32.38 114.33 -67.56
C GLN A 51 32.41 112.79 -67.63
N ALA A 52 33.31 112.19 -68.40
CA ALA A 52 33.42 110.74 -68.49
C ALA A 52 33.78 110.08 -67.15
N ASP A 53 34.61 110.73 -66.33
CA ASP A 53 34.94 110.25 -64.98
C ASP A 53 33.79 110.46 -63.98
N TRP A 54 32.99 111.53 -64.11
CA TRP A 54 31.72 111.67 -63.38
C TRP A 54 30.70 110.60 -63.79
N GLU A 55 30.57 110.28 -65.09
CA GLU A 55 29.68 109.22 -65.60
C GLU A 55 30.12 107.82 -65.12
N ARG A 56 31.44 107.56 -65.06
CA ARG A 56 32.03 106.36 -64.45
C ARG A 56 31.74 106.28 -62.94
N LEU A 57 31.91 107.38 -62.21
CA LEU A 57 31.61 107.43 -60.77
C LEU A 57 30.11 107.27 -60.50
N LEU A 58 29.25 107.87 -61.32
CA LEU A 58 27.79 107.75 -61.23
C LEU A 58 27.36 106.30 -61.46
N SER A 59 27.77 105.69 -62.58
CA SER A 59 27.45 104.30 -62.89
C SER A 59 28.03 103.30 -61.87
N ALA A 60 29.24 103.53 -61.36
CA ALA A 60 29.78 102.75 -60.25
C ALA A 60 28.95 102.91 -58.97
N LYS A 61 28.45 104.11 -58.65
CA LYS A 61 27.55 104.32 -57.50
C LYS A 61 26.17 103.73 -57.71
N GLU A 62 25.62 103.76 -58.92
CA GLU A 62 24.37 103.07 -59.25
C GLU A 62 24.48 101.55 -59.08
N LEU A 63 25.60 100.94 -59.51
CA LEU A 63 25.86 99.51 -59.28
C LEU A 63 25.92 99.21 -57.78
N ASN A 64 26.73 99.94 -57.01
CA ASN A 64 26.80 99.78 -55.55
C ASN A 64 25.42 99.96 -54.87
N LEU A 65 24.58 100.88 -55.34
CA LEU A 65 23.22 101.07 -54.80
C LEU A 65 22.29 99.91 -55.16
N ARG A 66 22.42 99.32 -56.35
CA ARG A 66 21.68 98.11 -56.74
C ARG A 66 22.11 96.92 -55.89
N ASP A 67 23.41 96.69 -55.73
CA ASP A 67 23.98 95.59 -54.93
C ASP A 67 23.58 95.71 -53.45
N LEU A 68 23.68 96.91 -52.86
CA LEU A 68 23.20 97.17 -51.51
C LEU A 68 21.68 96.99 -51.40
N SER A 69 20.89 97.40 -52.40
CA SER A 69 19.44 97.18 -52.38
C SER A 69 19.08 95.69 -52.45
N PHE A 70 19.85 94.90 -53.21
CA PHE A 70 19.70 93.45 -53.31
C PHE A 70 19.99 92.77 -51.96
N GLN A 71 21.12 93.09 -51.34
CA GLN A 71 21.47 92.61 -49.98
C GLN A 71 20.41 93.02 -48.94
N LEU A 72 19.81 94.20 -49.08
CA LEU A 72 18.73 94.67 -48.20
C LEU A 72 17.41 93.88 -48.46
N THR A 73 17.13 93.45 -49.69
CA THR A 73 16.00 92.54 -49.96
C THR A 73 16.25 91.10 -49.49
N GLU A 74 17.47 90.59 -49.66
CA GLU A 74 17.89 89.25 -49.22
C GLU A 74 17.87 89.12 -47.69
N THR A 75 18.47 90.08 -46.98
CA THR A 75 18.41 90.14 -45.50
C THR A 75 16.98 90.33 -44.99
N ARG A 76 16.10 91.05 -45.71
CA ARG A 76 14.66 91.12 -45.39
C ARG A 76 13.95 89.77 -45.59
N ALA A 77 14.30 89.01 -46.62
CA ALA A 77 13.76 87.67 -46.84
C ALA A 77 14.17 86.72 -45.71
N HIS A 78 15.48 86.64 -45.37
CA HIS A 78 15.97 85.84 -44.25
C HIS A 78 15.37 86.26 -42.90
N LEU A 79 15.14 87.56 -42.67
CA LEU A 79 14.43 88.03 -41.47
C LEU A 79 12.93 87.71 -41.47
N ALA A 80 12.32 87.38 -42.61
CA ALA A 80 10.97 86.84 -42.68
C ALA A 80 10.96 85.31 -42.45
N GLU A 81 11.87 84.58 -43.08
CA GLU A 81 12.07 83.13 -42.89
C GLU A 81 12.36 82.79 -41.42
N LEU A 82 13.29 83.50 -40.78
CA LEU A 82 13.61 83.32 -39.36
C LEU A 82 12.42 83.63 -38.44
N LYS A 83 11.57 84.61 -38.79
CA LYS A 83 10.34 84.89 -38.04
C LYS A 83 9.32 83.76 -38.22
N GLN A 84 9.14 83.25 -39.44
CA GLN A 84 8.24 82.14 -39.71
C GLN A 84 8.68 80.88 -38.96
N HIS A 85 9.96 80.51 -39.02
CA HIS A 85 10.49 79.38 -38.26
C HIS A 85 10.36 79.58 -36.74
N TYR A 86 10.51 80.80 -36.22
CA TYR A 86 10.26 81.09 -34.81
C TYR A 86 8.77 80.92 -34.42
N THR A 87 7.83 81.37 -35.26
CA THR A 87 6.39 81.14 -35.02
C THR A 87 6.04 79.65 -35.10
N GLU A 88 6.53 78.93 -36.12
CA GLU A 88 6.31 77.49 -36.25
C GLU A 88 6.90 76.70 -35.07
N ALA A 89 8.11 77.04 -34.62
CA ALA A 89 8.74 76.40 -33.46
C ALA A 89 7.96 76.69 -32.16
N ARG A 90 7.43 77.90 -32.01
CA ARG A 90 6.57 78.25 -30.88
C ARG A 90 5.24 77.49 -30.90
N GLU A 91 4.61 77.33 -32.06
CA GLU A 91 3.36 76.56 -32.21
C GLU A 91 3.57 75.05 -31.99
N LYS A 92 4.69 74.49 -32.47
CA LYS A 92 5.11 73.11 -32.18
C LYS A 92 5.30 72.92 -30.66
N LEU A 93 6.03 73.83 -30.00
CA LEU A 93 6.24 73.76 -28.55
C LEU A 93 4.94 73.93 -27.73
N VAL A 94 4.02 74.80 -28.16
CA VAL A 94 2.71 74.96 -27.50
C VAL A 94 1.82 73.72 -27.70
N THR A 95 1.83 73.10 -28.88
CA THR A 95 1.05 71.87 -29.14
C THR A 95 1.64 70.65 -28.42
N GLU A 96 2.97 70.53 -28.32
CA GLU A 96 3.64 69.54 -27.46
C GLU A 96 3.28 69.72 -25.98
N GLN A 97 3.31 70.96 -25.46
CA GLN A 97 2.89 71.26 -24.09
C GLN A 97 1.41 70.92 -23.84
N LEU A 98 0.52 71.24 -24.77
CA LEU A 98 -0.90 70.88 -24.66
C LEU A 98 -1.10 69.35 -24.67
N ASN A 99 -0.42 68.64 -25.58
CA ASN A 99 -0.50 67.18 -25.66
C ASN A 99 0.03 66.50 -24.39
N THR A 100 1.16 66.98 -23.83
CA THR A 100 1.65 66.44 -22.54
C THR A 100 0.71 66.75 -21.38
N ALA A 101 0.06 67.92 -21.35
CA ALA A 101 -0.95 68.24 -20.35
C ALA A 101 -2.18 67.32 -20.44
N LEU A 102 -2.70 67.07 -21.65
CA LEU A 102 -3.81 66.14 -21.89
C LEU A 102 -3.45 64.70 -21.46
N ASN A 103 -2.28 64.20 -21.85
CA ASN A 103 -1.78 62.89 -21.42
C ASN A 103 -1.65 62.78 -19.89
N LEU A 104 -1.23 63.86 -19.21
CA LEU A 104 -1.19 63.94 -17.74
C LEU A 104 -2.59 63.97 -17.11
N GLU A 105 -3.60 64.53 -17.77
CA GLU A 105 -4.99 64.44 -17.29
C GLU A 105 -5.60 63.05 -17.52
N GLU A 106 -5.34 62.40 -18.65
CA GLU A 106 -5.84 61.05 -18.93
C GLU A 106 -5.23 60.01 -17.99
N THR A 107 -3.91 60.05 -17.79
CA THR A 107 -3.25 59.20 -16.78
C THR A 107 -3.76 59.48 -15.36
N ARG A 108 -4.09 60.74 -15.01
CA ARG A 108 -4.77 61.08 -13.75
C ARG A 108 -6.20 60.53 -13.66
N LYS A 109 -6.97 60.46 -14.76
CA LYS A 109 -8.31 59.85 -14.81
C LYS A 109 -8.21 58.34 -14.58
N VAL A 110 -7.40 57.65 -15.37
CA VAL A 110 -7.14 56.20 -15.25
C VAL A 110 -6.67 55.82 -13.85
N LEU A 111 -5.76 56.59 -13.25
CA LEU A 111 -5.25 56.32 -11.90
C LEU A 111 -6.29 56.57 -10.79
N ARG A 112 -7.29 57.43 -11.00
CA ARG A 112 -8.47 57.56 -10.10
C ARG A 112 -9.40 56.36 -10.24
N GLU A 113 -9.65 55.90 -11.48
CA GLU A 113 -10.49 54.74 -11.78
C GLU A 113 -9.88 53.45 -11.21
N GLN A 114 -8.58 53.24 -11.38
CA GLN A 114 -7.84 52.13 -10.76
C GLN A 114 -7.95 52.16 -9.23
N LYS A 115 -7.79 53.32 -8.59
CA LYS A 115 -7.98 53.46 -7.14
C LYS A 115 -9.42 53.17 -6.71
N ALA A 116 -10.42 53.59 -7.48
CA ALA A 116 -11.82 53.33 -7.21
C ALA A 116 -12.19 51.84 -7.37
N SER A 117 -11.61 51.15 -8.35
CA SER A 117 -11.74 49.70 -8.52
C SER A 117 -11.05 48.93 -7.40
N HIS A 118 -9.81 49.28 -7.06
CA HIS A 118 -9.08 48.65 -5.97
C HIS A 118 -9.79 48.81 -4.61
N HIS A 119 -10.41 49.97 -4.35
CA HIS A 119 -11.21 50.17 -3.14
C HIS A 119 -12.50 49.32 -3.09
N LYS A 120 -13.06 48.96 -4.26
CA LYS A 120 -14.15 47.98 -4.36
C LYS A 120 -13.65 46.55 -4.11
N GLU A 121 -12.51 46.18 -4.70
CA GLU A 121 -11.86 44.88 -4.47
C GLU A 121 -11.55 44.65 -2.99
N VAL A 122 -10.92 45.63 -2.32
CA VAL A 122 -10.61 45.56 -0.89
C VAL A 122 -11.87 45.39 -0.03
N ARG A 123 -12.98 46.08 -0.36
CA ARG A 123 -14.27 45.89 0.31
C ARG A 123 -14.85 44.49 0.10
N LEU A 124 -14.85 43.98 -1.13
CA LEU A 124 -15.32 42.63 -1.44
C LEU A 124 -14.47 41.56 -0.73
N LEU A 125 -13.15 41.75 -0.65
CA LEU A 125 -12.25 40.89 0.12
C LEU A 125 -12.52 40.95 1.62
N GLN A 126 -12.84 42.12 2.18
CA GLN A 126 -13.28 42.27 3.58
C GLN A 126 -14.61 41.55 3.85
N GLU A 127 -15.59 41.66 2.95
CA GLU A 127 -16.85 40.93 3.07
C GLU A 127 -16.66 39.41 3.00
N VAL A 128 -15.84 38.91 2.08
CA VAL A 128 -15.52 37.48 1.98
C VAL A 128 -14.74 36.99 3.21
N LEU A 129 -13.83 37.81 3.75
CA LEU A 129 -13.12 37.51 4.99
C LEU A 129 -14.08 37.41 6.19
N GLU A 130 -15.06 38.32 6.31
CA GLU A 130 -16.04 38.22 7.39
C GLU A 130 -17.00 37.04 7.18
N ARG A 131 -17.48 36.76 5.96
CA ARG A 131 -18.33 35.57 5.71
C ARG A 131 -17.61 34.27 6.09
N SER A 132 -16.36 34.09 5.62
CA SER A 132 -15.56 32.91 5.98
C SER A 132 -15.21 32.83 7.48
N LYS A 133 -15.03 33.95 8.19
CA LYS A 133 -14.93 33.96 9.67
C LYS A 133 -16.20 33.45 10.36
N HIS A 134 -17.39 33.76 9.83
CA HIS A 134 -18.65 33.27 10.40
C HIS A 134 -18.84 31.77 10.10
N GLU A 135 -18.59 31.33 8.87
CA GLU A 135 -18.59 29.91 8.47
C GLU A 135 -17.62 29.08 9.33
N LEU A 136 -16.39 29.57 9.58
CA LEU A 136 -15.42 28.89 10.45
C LEU A 136 -15.86 28.80 11.91
N ARG A 137 -16.60 29.80 12.44
CA ARG A 137 -17.18 29.74 13.79
C ARG A 137 -18.31 28.72 13.87
N GLU A 138 -19.19 28.68 12.86
CA GLU A 138 -20.29 27.71 12.79
C GLU A 138 -19.77 26.27 12.67
N LEU A 139 -18.79 26.05 11.78
CA LEU A 139 -18.11 24.75 11.64
C LEU A 139 -17.37 24.36 12.92
N GLY A 140 -16.74 25.31 13.62
CA GLY A 140 -16.12 25.09 14.92
C GLY A 140 -17.13 24.60 15.97
N ALA A 141 -18.26 25.31 16.13
CA ALA A 141 -19.33 24.93 17.04
C ALA A 141 -19.94 23.55 16.69
N ARG A 142 -20.08 23.24 15.40
CA ARG A 142 -20.53 21.92 14.92
C ARG A 142 -19.52 20.81 15.22
N ILE A 143 -18.23 21.08 15.09
CA ILE A 143 -17.17 20.14 15.47
C ILE A 143 -17.21 19.89 16.99
N GLU A 144 -17.36 20.94 17.80
CA GLU A 144 -17.52 20.77 19.25
C GLU A 144 -18.72 19.88 19.61
N ALA A 145 -19.89 20.12 19.02
CA ALA A 145 -21.07 19.28 19.23
C ALA A 145 -20.79 17.80 18.90
N LEU A 146 -20.24 17.52 17.72
CA LEU A 146 -19.86 16.16 17.30
C LEU A 146 -18.81 15.52 18.22
N THR A 147 -17.88 16.29 18.81
CA THR A 147 -16.93 15.74 19.78
C THR A 147 -17.59 15.37 21.12
N ARG A 148 -18.59 16.15 21.57
CA ARG A 148 -19.36 15.84 22.78
C ARG A 148 -20.20 14.57 22.59
N GLU A 149 -20.93 14.47 21.47
CA GLU A 149 -21.68 13.27 21.07
C GLU A 149 -20.77 12.03 21.02
N ARG A 150 -19.62 12.12 20.34
CA ARG A 150 -18.62 11.04 20.26
C ARG A 150 -18.15 10.59 21.64
N ASP A 151 -17.87 11.52 22.55
CA ASP A 151 -17.31 11.18 23.85
C ASP A 151 -18.39 10.69 24.84
N GLU A 152 -19.66 11.08 24.67
CA GLU A 152 -20.80 10.38 25.29
C GLU A 152 -20.96 8.94 24.79
N HIS A 153 -20.91 8.73 23.46
CA HIS A 153 -20.96 7.39 22.89
C HIS A 153 -19.81 6.51 23.40
N ARG A 154 -18.60 7.07 23.58
CA ARG A 154 -17.46 6.37 24.19
C ARG A 154 -17.69 6.01 25.66
N ARG A 155 -18.35 6.87 26.46
CA ARG A 155 -18.73 6.54 27.85
C ARG A 155 -19.74 5.39 27.90
N LYS A 156 -20.82 5.49 27.13
CA LYS A 156 -21.86 4.45 26.99
C LYS A 156 -21.28 3.10 26.51
N HIS A 157 -20.31 3.12 25.60
CA HIS A 157 -19.57 1.92 25.20
C HIS A 157 -18.58 1.43 26.25
N GLY A 158 -17.98 2.30 27.06
CA GLY A 158 -17.15 1.91 28.19
C GLY A 158 -17.97 1.19 29.27
N GLU A 159 -19.10 1.77 29.65
CA GLU A 159 -20.06 1.23 30.62
C GLU A 159 -20.56 -0.17 30.19
N THR A 160 -21.10 -0.29 28.97
CA THR A 160 -21.58 -1.59 28.45
C THR A 160 -20.48 -2.65 28.26
N ASN A 161 -19.23 -2.24 28.03
CA ASN A 161 -18.08 -3.17 28.01
C ASN A 161 -17.72 -3.67 29.42
N VAL A 162 -17.82 -2.83 30.46
CA VAL A 162 -17.61 -3.23 31.86
C VAL A 162 -18.73 -4.18 32.33
N GLU A 163 -19.99 -3.89 32.00
CA GLU A 163 -21.11 -4.81 32.24
C GLU A 163 -20.90 -6.16 31.53
N SER A 164 -20.50 -6.12 30.25
CA SER A 164 -20.21 -7.32 29.45
C SER A 164 -19.03 -8.13 30.00
N ALA A 165 -18.04 -7.49 30.62
CA ALA A 165 -16.94 -8.16 31.31
C ALA A 165 -17.43 -8.86 32.59
N GLY A 166 -18.17 -8.14 33.45
CA GLY A 166 -18.73 -8.71 34.68
C GLY A 166 -19.68 -9.89 34.42
N LEU A 167 -20.46 -9.85 33.33
CA LEU A 167 -21.29 -10.98 32.89
C LEU A 167 -20.46 -12.19 32.40
N ARG A 168 -19.31 -11.97 31.75
CA ARG A 168 -18.39 -13.06 31.35
C ARG A 168 -17.70 -13.69 32.55
N ASP A 169 -17.25 -12.88 33.51
CA ASP A 169 -16.63 -13.38 34.74
C ASP A 169 -17.63 -14.19 35.58
N ALA A 170 -18.89 -13.72 35.66
CA ALA A 170 -19.98 -14.47 36.27
C ALA A 170 -20.29 -15.79 35.53
N ALA A 171 -20.30 -15.78 34.20
CA ALA A 171 -20.48 -17.00 33.40
C ALA A 171 -19.34 -18.01 33.62
N ALA A 172 -18.08 -17.59 33.57
CA ALA A 172 -16.92 -18.45 33.84
C ALA A 172 -16.94 -19.02 35.27
N ALA A 173 -17.38 -18.24 36.26
CA ALA A 173 -17.57 -18.71 37.63
C ALA A 173 -18.69 -19.76 37.75
N LEU A 174 -19.76 -19.67 36.95
CA LEU A 174 -20.82 -20.68 36.87
C LEU A 174 -20.36 -21.94 36.12
N GLU A 175 -19.64 -21.80 35.01
CA GLU A 175 -19.05 -22.92 34.27
C GLU A 175 -18.09 -23.74 35.16
N LYS A 176 -17.24 -23.06 35.95
CA LYS A 176 -16.38 -23.73 36.92
C LYS A 176 -17.18 -24.47 37.99
N ARG A 177 -18.20 -23.84 38.58
CA ARG A 177 -19.08 -24.53 39.56
C ARG A 177 -19.76 -25.76 38.95
N LEU A 178 -20.08 -25.72 37.66
CA LEU A 178 -20.68 -26.82 36.91
C LEU A 178 -19.66 -27.94 36.61
N SER A 179 -18.39 -27.62 36.31
CA SER A 179 -17.34 -28.64 36.19
C SER A 179 -17.00 -29.28 37.53
N ASP A 180 -16.91 -28.49 38.60
CA ASP A 180 -16.60 -28.96 39.95
C ASP A 180 -17.73 -29.88 40.46
N ALA A 181 -19.00 -29.53 40.18
CA ALA A 181 -20.16 -30.38 40.48
C ALA A 181 -20.20 -31.67 39.66
N LYS A 182 -19.85 -31.64 38.36
CA LYS A 182 -19.73 -32.84 37.53
C LYS A 182 -18.65 -33.79 38.07
N ALA A 183 -17.47 -33.28 38.40
CA ALA A 183 -16.39 -34.08 38.95
C ALA A 183 -16.79 -34.76 40.27
N ALA A 184 -17.55 -34.08 41.14
CA ALA A 184 -18.10 -34.68 42.37
C ALA A 184 -19.14 -35.80 42.08
N VAL A 185 -19.99 -35.63 41.07
CA VAL A 185 -20.95 -36.67 40.63
C VAL A 185 -20.24 -37.87 40.00
N GLU A 186 -19.20 -37.64 39.19
CA GLU A 186 -18.38 -38.70 38.59
C GLU A 186 -17.58 -39.47 39.65
N ALA A 187 -17.02 -38.77 40.65
CA ALA A 187 -16.33 -39.38 41.79
C ALA A 187 -17.29 -40.29 42.60
N THR A 188 -18.42 -39.73 43.08
CA THR A 188 -19.40 -40.51 43.86
C THR A 188 -20.04 -41.65 43.07
N LEU A 189 -20.22 -41.51 41.76
CA LEU A 189 -20.62 -42.63 40.89
C LEU A 189 -19.54 -43.71 40.83
N SER A 190 -18.26 -43.34 40.75
CA SER A 190 -17.14 -44.29 40.73
C SER A 190 -17.00 -45.06 42.05
N GLU A 191 -17.21 -44.39 43.19
CA GLU A 191 -17.24 -44.99 44.53
C GLU A 191 -18.40 -45.98 44.66
N LEU A 192 -19.61 -45.60 44.26
CA LEU A 192 -20.78 -46.50 44.25
C LEU A 192 -20.60 -47.71 43.31
N LEU A 193 -19.84 -47.56 42.23
CA LEU A 193 -19.48 -48.68 41.35
C LEU A 193 -18.36 -49.56 41.92
N ALA A 194 -17.44 -49.00 42.71
CA ALA A 194 -16.45 -49.76 43.48
C ALA A 194 -17.13 -50.58 44.58
N GLU A 195 -17.95 -49.96 45.45
CA GLU A 195 -18.73 -50.66 46.48
C GLU A 195 -19.56 -51.80 45.90
N ARG A 196 -20.22 -51.58 44.74
CA ARG A 196 -21.02 -52.63 44.08
C ARG A 196 -20.17 -53.82 43.62
N LYS A 197 -18.93 -53.59 43.18
CA LYS A 197 -17.97 -54.66 42.85
C LYS A 197 -17.53 -55.40 44.12
N GLU A 198 -17.13 -54.68 45.16
CA GLU A 198 -16.71 -55.28 46.43
C GLU A 198 -17.81 -56.12 47.09
N ARG A 199 -19.05 -55.61 47.13
CA ARG A 199 -20.23 -56.36 47.60
C ARG A 199 -20.49 -57.62 46.75
N ALA A 200 -20.30 -57.55 45.42
CA ALA A 200 -20.44 -58.70 44.54
C ALA A 200 -19.31 -59.73 44.72
N GLU A 201 -18.07 -59.30 44.98
CA GLU A 201 -16.97 -60.19 45.33
C GLU A 201 -17.14 -60.82 46.70
N ALA A 202 -17.56 -60.06 47.71
CA ALA A 202 -17.89 -60.59 49.04
C ALA A 202 -18.99 -61.66 48.94
N ALA A 203 -20.05 -61.42 48.17
CA ALA A 203 -21.10 -62.40 47.92
C ALA A 203 -20.60 -63.66 47.20
N ARG A 204 -19.59 -63.55 46.30
CA ARG A 204 -18.94 -64.73 45.69
C ARG A 204 -18.09 -65.50 46.72
N ARG A 205 -17.30 -64.81 47.53
CA ARG A 205 -16.47 -65.42 48.60
C ARG A 205 -17.34 -66.13 49.64
N ILE A 206 -18.47 -65.55 50.03
CA ILE A 206 -19.46 -66.18 50.92
C ILE A 206 -19.98 -67.49 50.30
N LYS A 207 -20.44 -67.47 49.04
CA LYS A 207 -20.92 -68.69 48.36
C LYS A 207 -19.85 -69.78 48.20
N GLU A 208 -18.59 -69.41 48.04
CA GLU A 208 -17.48 -70.36 48.00
C GLU A 208 -17.23 -70.99 49.38
N LEU A 209 -17.32 -70.20 50.46
CA LEU A 209 -17.20 -70.66 51.84
C LEU A 209 -18.41 -71.52 52.25
N GLU A 210 -19.62 -71.19 51.82
CA GLU A 210 -20.82 -72.02 51.99
C GLU A 210 -20.63 -73.39 51.34
N ARG A 211 -20.13 -73.46 50.10
CA ARG A 211 -19.83 -74.72 49.39
C ARG A 211 -18.69 -75.52 50.04
N LYS A 212 -17.70 -74.84 50.64
CA LYS A 212 -16.64 -75.49 51.42
C LYS A 212 -17.19 -76.07 52.73
N ASN A 213 -18.05 -75.33 53.42
CA ASN A 213 -18.71 -75.80 54.65
C ASN A 213 -19.67 -76.97 54.39
N SER A 214 -20.41 -76.98 53.27
CA SER A 214 -21.25 -78.13 52.91
C SER A 214 -20.40 -79.37 52.59
N GLY A 215 -19.31 -79.22 51.84
CA GLY A 215 -18.37 -80.32 51.58
C GLY A 215 -17.75 -80.88 52.87
N MET A 216 -17.26 -80.03 53.77
CA MET A 216 -16.74 -80.47 55.08
C MET A 216 -17.83 -81.13 55.95
N ALA A 217 -19.09 -80.70 55.85
CA ALA A 217 -20.19 -81.33 56.57
C ALA A 217 -20.53 -82.72 55.99
N GLU A 218 -20.47 -82.88 54.66
CA GLU A 218 -20.61 -84.18 53.99
C GLU A 218 -19.45 -85.12 54.38
N GLU A 219 -18.20 -84.65 54.33
CA GLU A 219 -17.00 -85.38 54.77
C GLU A 219 -17.10 -85.81 56.25
N LEU A 220 -17.50 -84.91 57.16
CA LEU A 220 -17.72 -85.24 58.57
C LEU A 220 -18.85 -86.26 58.77
N SER A 221 -19.90 -86.21 57.94
CA SER A 221 -21.00 -87.19 57.99
C SER A 221 -20.55 -88.58 57.52
N ALA A 222 -19.70 -88.65 56.50
CA ALA A 222 -19.12 -89.88 55.97
C ALA A 222 -18.07 -90.48 56.93
N ALA A 223 -17.21 -89.64 57.53
CA ALA A 223 -16.28 -90.07 58.57
C ALA A 223 -17.03 -90.63 59.79
N ARG A 224 -18.16 -90.00 60.18
CA ARG A 224 -19.00 -90.48 61.27
C ARG A 224 -19.70 -91.80 60.96
N SER A 225 -20.24 -91.97 59.77
CA SER A 225 -20.89 -93.24 59.38
C SER A 225 -19.89 -94.38 59.23
N ALA A 226 -18.68 -94.11 58.74
CA ALA A 226 -17.57 -95.07 58.74
C ALA A 226 -17.19 -95.48 60.17
N TRP A 227 -17.01 -94.52 61.09
CA TRP A 227 -16.68 -94.77 62.49
C TRP A 227 -17.79 -95.55 63.26
N ASP A 228 -19.06 -95.24 63.00
CA ASP A 228 -20.18 -96.00 63.59
C ASP A 228 -20.33 -97.40 62.95
N ALA A 229 -19.89 -97.60 61.68
CA ALA A 229 -19.79 -98.92 61.06
C ALA A 229 -18.62 -99.76 61.62
N GLU A 230 -17.44 -99.16 61.81
CA GLU A 230 -16.31 -99.78 62.53
C GLU A 230 -16.76 -100.23 63.93
N ARG A 231 -17.47 -99.37 64.67
CA ARG A 231 -18.05 -99.72 65.98
C ARG A 231 -19.01 -100.91 65.92
N THR A 232 -19.80 -101.07 64.85
CA THR A 232 -20.61 -102.28 64.69
C THR A 232 -19.77 -103.52 64.41
N GLN A 233 -18.71 -103.42 63.59
CA GLN A 233 -17.78 -104.53 63.37
C GLN A 233 -17.06 -104.94 64.66
N TRP A 234 -16.60 -103.98 65.47
CA TRP A 234 -16.02 -104.25 66.79
C TRP A 234 -17.00 -104.91 67.76
N LYS A 235 -18.29 -104.53 67.74
CA LYS A 235 -19.33 -105.22 68.52
C LYS A 235 -19.56 -106.66 68.05
N GLU A 236 -19.67 -106.88 66.73
CA GLU A 236 -19.84 -108.23 66.18
C GLU A 236 -18.64 -109.13 66.47
N LEU A 237 -17.41 -108.61 66.34
CA LEU A 237 -16.20 -109.34 66.71
C LEU A 237 -16.21 -109.68 68.22
N TRP A 238 -16.55 -108.72 69.08
CA TRP A 238 -16.65 -108.94 70.51
C TRP A 238 -17.77 -109.92 70.92
N GLU A 239 -18.90 -109.95 70.19
CA GLU A 239 -19.97 -110.93 70.43
C GLU A 239 -19.59 -112.32 69.92
N ARG A 240 -18.84 -112.42 68.80
CA ARG A 240 -18.23 -113.69 68.34
C ARG A 240 -17.18 -114.19 69.34
N GLU A 241 -16.29 -113.34 69.82
CA GLU A 241 -15.33 -113.68 70.88
C GLU A 241 -16.04 -114.08 72.18
N ARG A 242 -17.05 -113.32 72.63
CA ARG A 242 -17.84 -113.66 73.83
C ARG A 242 -18.54 -115.00 73.68
N SER A 243 -19.17 -115.27 72.54
CA SER A 243 -19.85 -116.56 72.30
C SER A 243 -18.85 -117.72 72.23
N VAL A 244 -17.65 -117.53 71.66
CA VAL A 244 -16.55 -118.51 71.76
C VAL A 244 -16.07 -118.70 73.20
N TRP A 245 -15.99 -117.63 74.00
CA TRP A 245 -15.69 -117.72 75.43
C TRP A 245 -16.81 -118.43 76.22
N GLU A 246 -18.07 -118.25 75.83
CA GLU A 246 -19.22 -118.92 76.45
C GLU A 246 -19.32 -120.38 76.03
N THR A 247 -19.01 -120.75 74.77
CA THR A 247 -18.88 -122.16 74.37
C THR A 247 -17.68 -122.81 75.05
N HIS A 248 -16.50 -122.19 75.08
CA HIS A 248 -15.35 -122.71 75.85
C HIS A 248 -15.70 -122.86 77.34
N ARG A 249 -16.47 -121.94 77.93
CA ARG A 249 -16.92 -122.04 79.33
C ARG A 249 -17.93 -123.16 79.55
N GLN A 250 -18.84 -123.40 78.60
CA GLN A 250 -19.77 -124.52 78.63
C GLN A 250 -19.02 -125.85 78.41
N GLU A 251 -18.05 -125.89 77.51
CA GLU A 251 -17.14 -127.02 77.31
C GLU A 251 -16.29 -127.29 78.56
N PHE A 252 -15.80 -126.26 79.26
CA PHE A 252 -15.13 -126.42 80.56
C PHE A 252 -16.08 -126.92 81.65
N ALA A 253 -17.34 -126.46 81.68
CA ALA A 253 -18.34 -126.94 82.65
C ALA A 253 -18.74 -128.40 82.38
N VAL A 254 -19.00 -128.74 81.11
CA VAL A 254 -19.24 -130.12 80.65
C VAL A 254 -17.99 -130.98 80.84
N TRP A 255 -16.78 -130.43 80.70
CA TRP A 255 -15.52 -131.11 81.00
C TRP A 255 -15.33 -131.32 82.51
N GLU A 256 -15.74 -130.39 83.38
CA GLU A 256 -15.75 -130.61 84.82
C GLU A 256 -16.81 -131.64 85.25
N GLU A 257 -18.03 -131.58 84.71
CA GLU A 257 -19.07 -132.59 84.95
C GLU A 257 -18.65 -133.95 84.40
N ARG A 258 -17.99 -133.97 83.24
CA ARG A 258 -17.34 -135.14 82.68
C ARG A 258 -16.14 -135.59 83.50
N LEU A 259 -15.39 -134.72 84.17
CA LEU A 259 -14.34 -135.12 85.11
C LEU A 259 -14.94 -135.65 86.41
N ARG A 260 -16.08 -135.13 86.86
CA ARG A 260 -16.84 -135.67 88.00
C ARG A 260 -17.39 -137.05 87.66
N SER A 261 -17.99 -137.22 86.48
CA SER A 261 -18.54 -138.50 86.03
C SER A 261 -17.46 -139.48 85.59
N GLU A 262 -16.33 -139.06 85.02
CA GLU A 262 -15.15 -139.90 84.75
C GLU A 262 -14.40 -140.22 86.04
N ARG A 263 -14.44 -139.40 87.10
CA ARG A 263 -13.90 -139.77 88.42
C ARG A 263 -14.82 -140.72 89.17
N GLN A 264 -16.13 -140.58 89.04
CA GLN A 264 -17.11 -141.57 89.51
C GLN A 264 -16.97 -142.88 88.71
N ALA A 265 -16.95 -142.80 87.39
CA ALA A 265 -16.74 -143.93 86.49
C ALA A 265 -15.30 -144.47 86.52
N TRP A 266 -14.32 -143.78 87.13
CA TRP A 266 -12.98 -144.32 87.44
C TRP A 266 -12.91 -144.95 88.83
N LEU A 267 -13.80 -144.57 89.76
CA LEU A 267 -14.06 -145.39 90.96
C LEU A 267 -14.86 -146.65 90.59
N GLU A 268 -15.78 -146.55 89.63
CA GLU A 268 -16.51 -147.71 89.07
C GLU A 268 -15.69 -148.49 88.04
N LYS A 269 -14.68 -147.91 87.37
CA LYS A 269 -13.65 -148.63 86.62
C LYS A 269 -12.47 -149.08 87.46
N LEU A 270 -12.26 -148.59 88.69
CA LEU A 270 -11.42 -149.34 89.63
C LEU A 270 -12.12 -150.65 89.94
N ARG A 271 -13.38 -150.58 90.40
CA ARG A 271 -14.27 -151.76 90.55
C ARG A 271 -14.46 -152.57 89.26
N GLY A 272 -14.39 -151.93 88.09
CA GLY A 272 -14.76 -152.48 86.79
C GLY A 272 -13.58 -152.83 85.87
N GLU A 273 -12.35 -152.45 86.22
CA GLU A 273 -11.09 -152.93 85.62
C GLU A 273 -10.39 -153.92 86.57
N GLU A 274 -10.73 -153.92 87.87
CA GLU A 274 -10.79 -155.16 88.68
C GLU A 274 -11.59 -156.26 87.94
N GLU A 275 -12.64 -155.90 87.18
CA GLU A 275 -13.41 -156.80 86.30
C GLU A 275 -12.96 -156.83 84.82
N LYS A 276 -12.08 -155.93 84.35
CA LYS A 276 -11.74 -155.75 82.91
C LYS A 276 -10.27 -155.60 82.54
N GLY A 277 -9.37 -155.87 83.49
CA GLY A 277 -8.14 -156.61 83.16
C GLY A 277 -8.42 -157.97 82.48
N LEU A 278 -9.68 -158.39 82.44
CA LEU A 278 -10.20 -159.62 81.81
C LEU A 278 -10.39 -159.57 80.27
N GLY A 279 -10.03 -158.50 79.53
CA GLY A 279 -9.77 -158.68 78.08
C GLY A 279 -9.77 -157.47 77.12
N TYR A 280 -9.05 -157.68 76.00
CA TYR A 280 -9.04 -156.96 74.70
C TYR A 280 -8.52 -155.51 74.69
N ALA A 281 -7.55 -155.09 73.86
CA ALA A 281 -6.80 -155.74 72.78
C ALA A 281 -7.62 -156.29 71.58
N GLU A 282 -7.98 -155.42 70.64
CA GLU A 282 -7.57 -155.46 69.21
C GLU A 282 -8.41 -154.49 68.33
N GLY A 283 -7.79 -153.84 67.34
CA GLY A 283 -8.51 -153.07 66.31
C GLY A 283 -7.73 -151.95 65.60
N LEU A 284 -8.20 -151.61 64.39
CA LEU A 284 -7.92 -150.41 63.57
C LEU A 284 -6.48 -150.10 63.07
N THR A 285 -6.39 -149.89 61.76
CA THR A 285 -5.66 -148.73 61.15
C THR A 285 -6.34 -148.34 59.82
N LYS A 286 -5.94 -147.17 59.26
CA LYS A 286 -5.65 -146.89 57.82
C LYS A 286 -6.54 -145.86 57.09
N VAL A 287 -5.86 -145.15 56.17
CA VAL A 287 -6.30 -144.37 54.98
C VAL A 287 -6.36 -142.83 55.14
N LEU A 288 -5.67 -142.14 54.22
CA LEU A 288 -5.59 -140.68 54.01
C LEU A 288 -5.19 -140.39 52.55
N LYS A 289 -5.95 -139.54 51.82
CA LYS A 289 -5.71 -138.90 50.49
C LYS A 289 -7.01 -138.19 50.02
N ASP A 290 -7.10 -137.33 49.00
CA ASP A 290 -6.15 -136.76 48.01
C ASP A 290 -6.63 -135.37 47.52
N SER A 291 -5.80 -134.55 46.86
CA SER A 291 -6.24 -133.24 46.29
C SER A 291 -5.23 -132.56 45.31
N SER A 292 -5.68 -131.94 44.19
CA SER A 292 -5.07 -130.72 43.56
C SER A 292 -5.66 -130.29 42.18
N GLU A 293 -5.31 -129.04 41.78
CA GLU A 293 -5.25 -128.41 40.42
C GLU A 293 -6.48 -127.80 39.71
N TRP A 294 -6.38 -126.49 39.33
CA TRP A 294 -6.59 -125.94 37.96
C TRP A 294 -6.29 -124.43 37.84
N SER A 295 -5.71 -123.96 36.71
CA SER A 295 -5.81 -122.56 36.21
C SER A 295 -5.25 -122.38 34.78
N GLN A 296 -5.83 -121.50 33.94
CA GLN A 296 -5.15 -120.65 32.91
C GLN A 296 -6.11 -119.95 31.89
N LYS A 297 -5.58 -118.91 31.22
CA LYS A 297 -5.97 -118.24 29.93
C LYS A 297 -6.84 -116.96 29.95
N VAL A 298 -6.19 -115.82 29.62
CA VAL A 298 -6.78 -114.60 28.99
C VAL A 298 -5.73 -113.96 28.07
N THR A 299 -6.04 -113.64 26.80
CA THR A 299 -5.31 -112.69 25.90
C THR A 299 -6.01 -112.53 24.53
N GLN A 300 -5.62 -111.53 23.73
CA GLN A 300 -6.14 -111.10 22.39
C GLN A 300 -7.40 -110.19 22.46
N VAL A 301 -7.65 -109.19 21.57
CA VAL A 301 -6.96 -108.67 20.35
C VAL A 301 -7.21 -107.15 20.11
N LEU A 302 -6.65 -106.53 19.05
CA LEU A 302 -6.68 -105.07 18.69
C LEU A 302 -6.97 -104.79 17.18
N GLN A 303 -7.30 -103.51 16.79
CA GLN A 303 -6.83 -102.70 15.59
C GLN A 303 -7.87 -101.88 14.73
N LEU A 304 -7.36 -100.84 13.99
CA LEU A 304 -7.83 -100.11 12.74
C LEU A 304 -8.72 -98.80 12.78
N TYR A 305 -8.74 -97.81 11.82
CA TYR A 305 -7.71 -96.89 11.16
C TYR A 305 -8.27 -95.73 10.19
N ALA A 306 -7.49 -94.66 9.80
CA ALA A 306 -7.60 -93.62 8.65
C ALA A 306 -8.51 -92.30 8.75
N LEU A 307 -8.59 -91.19 7.92
CA LEU A 307 -7.86 -90.22 6.95
C LEU A 307 -8.83 -88.99 6.56
N LYS A 308 -8.71 -87.81 5.83
CA LYS A 308 -7.83 -86.83 5.03
C LYS A 308 -8.54 -85.39 4.96
N GLY A 309 -8.33 -84.22 4.24
CA GLY A 309 -7.65 -83.63 3.01
C GLY A 309 -7.71 -82.02 2.88
N VAL A 310 -7.53 -81.31 1.70
CA VAL A 310 -7.26 -79.79 1.48
C VAL A 310 -7.64 -79.24 0.01
N GLU A 311 -7.70 -77.97 -0.57
CA GLU A 311 -7.14 -76.54 -0.50
C GLU A 311 -8.04 -75.29 -1.02
N LEU A 312 -7.54 -74.20 -1.72
CA LEU A 312 -8.11 -72.82 -2.06
C LEU A 312 -7.96 -72.36 -3.59
N PRO A 313 -7.81 -71.08 -4.16
CA PRO A 313 -7.97 -69.59 -3.86
C PRO A 313 -8.79 -68.75 -4.98
N LYS A 314 -8.70 -67.45 -5.51
CA LYS A 314 -7.95 -66.11 -5.44
C LYS A 314 -8.58 -64.91 -6.33
N VAL A 315 -8.08 -63.62 -6.31
CA VAL A 315 -8.12 -62.44 -7.34
C VAL A 315 -9.36 -61.46 -7.55
N PHE A 316 -9.38 -60.26 -8.27
CA PHE A 316 -8.76 -58.87 -8.10
C PHE A 316 -9.20 -57.64 -9.07
N VAL A 317 -9.43 -56.37 -8.58
CA VAL A 317 -9.22 -54.91 -9.08
C VAL A 317 -9.96 -54.05 -10.22
N ALA A 318 -10.52 -52.86 -9.82
CA ALA A 318 -10.63 -51.39 -10.28
C ALA A 318 -10.95 -50.76 -11.72
N THR A 319 -11.13 -49.40 -11.76
CA THR A 319 -11.57 -48.43 -12.86
C THR A 319 -10.92 -46.99 -12.69
N PRO A 320 -11.30 -45.74 -13.21
CA PRO A 320 -12.36 -45.15 -14.13
C PRO A 320 -11.92 -43.90 -15.04
N SER A 321 -12.83 -42.96 -15.45
CA SER A 321 -12.69 -41.47 -15.82
C SER A 321 -12.93 -40.91 -17.28
N GLY A 322 -13.29 -39.60 -17.45
CA GLY A 322 -13.17 -38.77 -18.72
C GLY A 322 -14.39 -37.89 -19.25
N PRO A 323 -14.25 -36.59 -19.68
CA PRO A 323 -15.40 -35.71 -20.10
C PRO A 323 -15.33 -34.77 -21.38
N VAL A 324 -16.50 -34.49 -22.02
CA VAL A 324 -17.22 -33.18 -22.37
C VAL A 324 -16.43 -31.92 -22.89
N GLU A 325 -16.83 -31.00 -23.83
CA GLU A 325 -18.07 -30.63 -24.60
C GLU A 325 -17.83 -30.20 -26.10
N ARG A 326 -18.06 -28.93 -26.54
CA ARG A 326 -18.05 -28.43 -27.96
C ARG A 326 -17.45 -27.00 -28.15
N THR A 327 -17.39 -26.52 -29.42
CA THR A 327 -17.16 -25.09 -29.79
C THR A 327 -17.98 -24.59 -31.01
N ARG A 328 -18.40 -23.31 -30.97
CA ARG A 328 -18.89 -22.44 -32.08
C ARG A 328 -18.51 -20.98 -31.72
N GLY A 329 -18.45 -19.96 -32.58
CA GLY A 329 -18.64 -19.84 -34.04
C GLY A 329 -18.76 -18.34 -34.45
N LEU A 330 -18.19 -17.94 -35.58
CA LEU A 330 -17.99 -16.53 -36.01
C LEU A 330 -19.24 -15.63 -36.07
N ARG A 331 -19.01 -14.30 -35.96
CA ARG A 331 -19.54 -13.27 -36.89
C ARG A 331 -18.68 -11.99 -36.86
N ARG A 332 -18.28 -11.45 -38.03
CA ARG A 332 -17.38 -10.28 -38.18
C ARG A 332 -17.96 -9.11 -39.02
N ALA A 333 -19.22 -9.20 -39.47
CA ALA A 333 -19.76 -8.29 -40.49
C ALA A 333 -20.12 -6.86 -40.02
N PHE A 334 -20.26 -6.61 -38.71
CA PHE A 334 -20.66 -5.28 -38.18
C PHE A 334 -19.52 -4.24 -38.11
N MET A 335 -18.27 -4.63 -38.37
CA MET A 335 -17.09 -3.82 -38.03
C MET A 335 -16.89 -2.57 -38.90
N MET A 336 -17.23 -2.61 -40.19
CA MET A 336 -16.73 -1.63 -41.16
C MET A 336 -17.51 -0.30 -41.16
N ALA A 337 -18.83 -0.32 -40.97
CA ALA A 337 -19.64 0.90 -40.96
C ALA A 337 -19.40 1.74 -39.68
N GLY A 338 -19.19 1.07 -38.54
CA GLY A 338 -18.83 1.76 -37.28
C GLY A 338 -17.46 2.43 -37.34
N ALA A 339 -16.51 1.87 -38.09
CA ALA A 339 -15.13 2.36 -38.15
C ALA A 339 -15.03 3.82 -38.64
N ALA A 340 -15.83 4.24 -39.62
CA ALA A 340 -15.77 5.61 -40.17
C ALA A 340 -16.24 6.67 -39.15
N LEU A 341 -17.33 6.41 -38.42
CA LEU A 341 -17.80 7.28 -37.34
C LEU A 341 -16.84 7.28 -36.14
N LEU A 342 -16.25 6.11 -35.83
CA LEU A 342 -15.21 5.99 -34.80
C LEU A 342 -13.94 6.78 -35.14
N LEU A 343 -13.56 6.93 -36.41
CA LEU A 343 -12.40 7.72 -36.82
C LEU A 343 -12.62 9.22 -36.58
N LEU A 344 -13.78 9.78 -36.95
CA LEU A 344 -14.09 11.20 -36.73
C LEU A 344 -14.29 11.53 -35.25
N ALA A 345 -15.02 10.68 -34.52
CA ALA A 345 -15.12 10.79 -33.06
C ALA A 345 -13.74 10.63 -32.40
N GLY A 346 -12.91 9.71 -32.91
CA GLY A 346 -11.53 9.47 -32.47
C GLY A 346 -10.61 10.67 -32.66
N ALA A 347 -10.74 11.42 -33.76
CA ALA A 347 -9.95 12.63 -33.99
C ALA A 347 -10.32 13.78 -33.02
N ALA A 348 -11.62 14.01 -32.81
CA ALA A 348 -12.09 14.99 -31.84
C ALA A 348 -11.74 14.60 -30.39
N PHE A 349 -11.84 13.30 -30.07
CA PHE A 349 -11.37 12.73 -28.81
C PHE A 349 -9.86 12.93 -28.65
N TYR A 350 -9.04 12.61 -29.67
CA TYR A 350 -7.58 12.71 -29.65
C TYR A 350 -7.10 14.13 -29.32
N ILE A 351 -7.71 15.18 -29.86
CA ILE A 351 -7.33 16.57 -29.57
C ILE A 351 -7.64 16.94 -28.10
N ARG A 352 -8.79 16.49 -27.56
CA ARG A 352 -9.16 16.66 -26.15
C ARG A 352 -8.23 15.86 -25.23
N ASP A 353 -8.00 14.59 -25.60
CA ASP A 353 -7.16 13.62 -24.90
C ASP A 353 -5.73 14.13 -24.78
N TYR A 354 -5.15 14.62 -25.90
CA TYR A 354 -3.86 15.29 -25.96
C TYR A 354 -3.76 16.44 -24.95
N ARG A 355 -4.67 17.43 -25.02
CA ARG A 355 -4.67 18.55 -24.06
C ARG A 355 -4.83 18.11 -22.60
N SER A 356 -5.67 17.12 -22.33
CA SER A 356 -5.91 16.63 -20.96
C SER A 356 -4.79 15.79 -20.35
N LYS A 357 -3.74 15.45 -21.13
CA LYS A 357 -2.69 14.53 -20.73
C LYS A 357 -1.34 15.24 -20.52
N PRO A 358 -0.56 14.85 -19.49
CA PRO A 358 0.82 15.29 -19.38
C PRO A 358 1.64 14.80 -20.57
N HIS A 359 2.54 15.68 -21.02
CA HIS A 359 3.53 15.43 -22.05
C HIS A 359 4.91 15.35 -21.42
N PHE A 360 5.65 14.29 -21.75
CA PHE A 360 6.97 14.02 -21.23
C PHE A 360 8.00 14.19 -22.34
N THR A 361 9.01 15.02 -22.11
CA THR A 361 10.20 15.12 -22.98
C THR A 361 11.40 14.59 -22.22
N LEU A 362 11.99 13.48 -22.68
CA LEU A 362 13.19 12.89 -22.09
C LEU A 362 14.32 13.93 -22.06
N LEU A 363 14.98 14.07 -20.92
CA LEU A 363 16.12 14.96 -20.69
C LEU A 363 17.42 14.15 -20.55
N GLN A 364 17.39 13.10 -19.73
CA GLN A 364 18.55 12.25 -19.40
C GLN A 364 18.09 10.82 -19.08
N SER A 365 18.98 9.85 -19.24
CA SER A 365 18.75 8.44 -18.88
C SER A 365 20.03 7.79 -18.36
N TRP A 366 19.89 6.94 -17.34
CA TRP A 366 20.99 6.19 -16.71
C TRP A 366 20.61 4.70 -16.63
N PRO A 367 21.49 3.77 -17.02
CA PRO A 367 21.32 2.36 -16.68
C PRO A 367 21.50 2.16 -15.16
N LEU A 368 20.77 1.21 -14.58
CA LEU A 368 20.93 0.79 -13.19
C LEU A 368 21.56 -0.60 -13.12
N ASP A 369 22.65 -0.72 -12.34
CA ASP A 369 23.32 -2.01 -12.06
C ASP A 369 22.49 -2.93 -11.14
N LEU A 370 21.40 -2.40 -10.57
CA LEU A 370 20.53 -3.07 -9.59
C LEU A 370 19.45 -3.87 -10.33
N LYS A 371 19.37 -5.17 -10.06
CA LYS A 371 18.52 -6.13 -10.79
C LYS A 371 17.09 -6.23 -10.26
N GLY A 372 16.87 -5.86 -9.00
CA GLY A 372 15.61 -6.08 -8.28
C GLY A 372 14.85 -4.80 -7.96
N VAL A 373 15.13 -3.67 -8.64
CA VAL A 373 14.50 -2.38 -8.32
C VAL A 373 13.01 -2.44 -8.67
N SER A 374 12.19 -2.34 -7.63
CA SER A 374 10.73 -2.34 -7.70
C SER A 374 10.16 -0.92 -7.64
N TYR A 375 10.84 0.00 -6.96
CA TYR A 375 10.30 1.30 -6.60
C TYR A 375 11.32 2.44 -6.67
N ILE A 376 10.80 3.65 -6.81
CA ILE A 376 11.53 4.91 -6.89
C ILE A 376 10.79 5.98 -6.05
N ALA A 377 11.51 6.67 -5.17
CA ALA A 377 10.97 7.77 -4.37
C ALA A 377 12.01 8.87 -4.12
N GLY A 378 11.59 10.15 -4.20
CA GLY A 378 12.49 11.29 -4.04
C GLY A 378 12.46 11.88 -2.62
N SER A 379 13.61 12.37 -2.17
CA SER A 379 13.79 13.12 -0.93
C SER A 379 14.74 14.29 -1.16
N GLU A 380 14.86 15.20 -0.19
CA GLU A 380 15.80 16.33 -0.28
C GLU A 380 17.27 15.87 -0.35
N GLU A 381 17.60 14.70 0.23
CA GLU A 381 18.94 14.10 0.20
C GLU A 381 19.26 13.38 -1.13
N GLY A 382 18.25 13.11 -1.98
CA GLY A 382 18.41 12.32 -3.19
C GLY A 382 17.28 11.31 -3.43
N LEU A 383 17.55 10.35 -4.31
CA LEU A 383 16.60 9.39 -4.85
C LEU A 383 16.73 8.03 -4.14
N TRP A 384 15.68 7.61 -3.44
CA TRP A 384 15.54 6.27 -2.86
C TRP A 384 15.05 5.28 -3.92
N LEU A 385 15.79 4.19 -4.08
CA LEU A 385 15.39 3.03 -4.86
C LEU A 385 15.09 1.87 -3.90
N ALA A 386 13.96 1.20 -4.08
CA ALA A 386 13.65 -0.03 -3.35
C ALA A 386 14.07 -1.23 -4.20
N ASP A 387 15.07 -1.97 -3.74
CA ASP A 387 15.65 -3.12 -4.41
C ASP A 387 15.39 -4.41 -3.62
N TRP A 388 15.03 -5.48 -4.32
CA TRP A 388 14.68 -6.76 -3.70
C TRP A 388 15.87 -7.47 -3.04
N GLU A 389 17.10 -7.16 -3.46
CA GLU A 389 18.35 -7.77 -2.97
C GLU A 389 19.09 -6.83 -2.00
N SER A 390 19.09 -5.52 -2.27
CA SER A 390 19.88 -4.47 -1.59
C SER A 390 19.05 -3.51 -0.71
N GLY A 391 17.84 -3.91 -0.32
CA GLY A 391 16.96 -3.13 0.55
C GLY A 391 16.61 -1.74 -0.01
N LEU A 392 16.87 -0.69 0.76
CA LEU A 392 16.70 0.70 0.32
C LEU A 392 18.05 1.32 -0.04
N VAL A 393 18.22 1.74 -1.29
CA VAL A 393 19.45 2.38 -1.80
C VAL A 393 19.19 3.85 -2.08
N LEU A 394 19.92 4.75 -1.40
CA LEU A 394 19.90 6.19 -1.70
C LEU A 394 20.95 6.51 -2.78
N ARG A 395 20.52 7.18 -3.84
CA ARG A 395 21.34 7.65 -4.96
C ARG A 395 21.31 9.18 -5.03
N ASP A 396 22.44 9.81 -5.36
CA ASP A 396 22.47 11.26 -5.64
C ASP A 396 21.67 11.60 -6.91
N ARG A 397 21.06 12.79 -6.93
CA ARG A 397 20.21 13.29 -8.02
C ARG A 397 20.97 13.84 -9.24
N LYS A 398 22.27 14.16 -9.11
CA LYS A 398 23.12 14.64 -10.21
C LYS A 398 23.90 13.49 -10.82
N ASP A 399 24.65 12.78 -9.99
CA ASP A 399 25.72 11.87 -10.43
C ASP A 399 25.30 10.40 -10.35
N MET A 400 24.12 10.09 -9.78
CA MET A 400 23.64 8.73 -9.49
C MET A 400 24.62 7.86 -8.68
N ALA A 401 25.56 8.48 -7.96
CA ALA A 401 26.42 7.82 -6.99
C ALA A 401 25.58 7.21 -5.86
N THR A 402 25.99 6.05 -5.33
CA THR A 402 25.34 5.48 -4.14
C THR A 402 25.77 6.28 -2.91
N LEU A 403 24.82 6.94 -2.23
CA LEU A 403 25.08 7.69 -1.00
C LEU A 403 24.93 6.81 0.25
N ARG A 404 23.89 5.97 0.31
CA ARG A 404 23.60 5.08 1.45
C ARG A 404 22.90 3.80 0.99
N ARG A 405 22.96 2.74 1.82
CA ARG A 405 22.15 1.52 1.72
C ARG A 405 21.60 1.20 3.10
N LEU A 406 20.30 0.90 3.22
CA LEU A 406 19.62 0.62 4.49
C LEU A 406 19.07 -0.82 4.49
N ASP A 407 19.98 -1.79 4.50
CA ASP A 407 19.71 -3.23 4.47
C ASP A 407 18.98 -3.73 5.74
N GLY A 408 18.50 -4.98 5.69
CA GLY A 408 17.88 -5.65 6.85
C GLY A 408 18.85 -5.92 7.99
N SER A 409 18.34 -6.49 9.09
CA SER A 409 19.23 -7.09 10.10
C SER A 409 19.94 -8.30 9.47
N ALA A 410 21.16 -8.62 9.90
CA ALA A 410 21.97 -9.68 9.30
C ALA A 410 21.30 -11.08 9.27
N ALA A 411 20.28 -11.29 10.13
CA ALA A 411 19.47 -12.52 10.14
C ALA A 411 18.25 -12.50 9.19
N VAL A 412 17.75 -11.33 8.77
CA VAL A 412 16.59 -11.19 7.87
C VAL A 412 16.78 -9.97 6.94
N PRO A 413 17.02 -10.17 5.63
CA PRO A 413 17.17 -9.07 4.68
C PRO A 413 15.84 -8.35 4.43
N LEU A 414 15.89 -7.02 4.41
CA LEU A 414 14.74 -6.17 4.05
C LEU A 414 14.46 -6.32 2.56
N ARG A 415 13.32 -6.89 2.18
CA ARG A 415 12.90 -6.97 0.78
C ARG A 415 11.97 -5.82 0.45
N ALA A 416 12.57 -4.67 0.18
CA ALA A 416 11.87 -3.41 -0.03
C ALA A 416 11.12 -3.44 -1.38
N ALA A 417 9.80 -3.40 -1.32
CA ALA A 417 8.91 -3.40 -2.49
C ALA A 417 8.34 -2.00 -2.82
N ALA A 418 8.32 -1.11 -1.83
CA ALA A 418 7.94 0.29 -1.98
C ALA A 418 8.60 1.16 -0.91
N ALA A 419 8.76 2.46 -1.20
CA ALA A 419 9.39 3.43 -0.31
C ALA A 419 8.60 4.74 -0.24
N ALA A 420 8.35 5.23 0.96
CA ALA A 420 7.74 6.53 1.22
C ALA A 420 8.65 7.36 2.15
N PRO A 421 9.48 8.27 1.60
CA PRO A 421 10.33 9.15 2.39
C PRO A 421 9.52 10.22 3.13
N VAL A 422 9.94 10.51 4.35
CA VAL A 422 9.37 11.48 5.29
C VAL A 422 10.57 12.25 5.91
N PRO A 423 10.42 13.49 6.38
CA PRO A 423 11.54 14.18 7.05
C PRO A 423 12.22 13.31 8.12
N GLY A 424 13.54 13.14 7.98
CA GLY A 424 14.39 12.32 8.86
C GLY A 424 14.22 10.79 8.78
N SER A 425 13.24 10.25 8.06
CA SER A 425 12.94 8.80 8.09
C SER A 425 12.25 8.29 6.83
N VAL A 426 12.54 7.05 6.43
CA VAL A 426 11.89 6.41 5.27
C VAL A 426 11.01 5.26 5.76
N TRP A 427 9.77 5.24 5.31
CA TRP A 427 8.93 4.05 5.43
C TRP A 427 9.21 3.11 4.26
N ALA A 428 9.57 1.86 4.57
CA ALA A 428 9.73 0.77 3.62
C ALA A 428 8.53 -0.18 3.72
N LEU A 429 8.08 -0.70 2.58
CA LEU A 429 7.24 -1.90 2.52
C LEU A 429 8.16 -3.12 2.41
N ASP A 430 8.20 -3.94 3.47
CA ASP A 430 8.94 -5.20 3.51
C ASP A 430 8.04 -6.38 3.14
N LEU A 431 8.25 -6.93 1.94
CA LEU A 431 7.52 -8.10 1.47
C LEU A 431 8.10 -9.44 1.97
N ALA A 432 9.26 -9.47 2.62
CA ALA A 432 9.75 -10.69 3.27
C ALA A 432 8.97 -11.01 4.55
N GLN A 433 8.55 -9.96 5.28
CA GLN A 433 7.92 -10.07 6.61
C GLN A 433 6.49 -9.51 6.65
N LEU A 434 5.92 -9.09 5.51
CA LEU A 434 4.59 -8.46 5.36
C LEU A 434 4.35 -7.33 6.37
N ARG A 435 5.26 -6.35 6.37
CA ARG A 435 5.27 -5.23 7.32
C ARG A 435 5.70 -3.90 6.69
N LEU A 436 5.17 -2.83 7.25
CA LEU A 436 5.62 -1.45 7.03
C LEU A 436 6.68 -1.15 8.09
N VAL A 437 7.90 -0.83 7.66
CA VAL A 437 9.04 -0.58 8.54
C VAL A 437 9.46 0.88 8.42
N ARG A 438 9.53 1.62 9.52
CA ARG A 438 10.11 2.96 9.54
C ARG A 438 11.58 2.87 9.88
N LYS A 439 12.44 3.38 9.00
CA LYS A 439 13.89 3.50 9.26
C LYS A 439 14.31 4.96 9.37
N GLU A 440 15.28 5.23 10.23
CA GLU A 440 15.99 6.51 10.26
C GLU A 440 16.82 6.68 8.97
N ALA A 441 16.69 7.81 8.28
CA ALA A 441 17.27 8.00 6.94
C ALA A 441 18.81 8.02 6.94
N VAL A 442 19.43 8.35 8.08
CA VAL A 442 20.88 8.46 8.25
C VAL A 442 21.51 7.13 8.70
N SER A 443 20.97 6.53 9.77
CA SER A 443 21.58 5.33 10.40
C SER A 443 21.02 3.99 9.89
N GLY A 444 19.86 3.99 9.23
CA GLY A 444 19.13 2.77 8.88
C GLY A 444 18.45 2.06 10.05
N ARG A 445 18.57 2.59 11.28
CA ARG A 445 17.93 2.03 12.48
C ARG A 445 16.43 1.90 12.29
N GLU A 446 15.88 0.74 12.63
CA GLU A 446 14.44 0.51 12.73
C GLU A 446 13.86 1.34 13.90
N LEU A 447 12.92 2.23 13.58
CA LEU A 447 12.24 3.13 14.51
C LEU A 447 10.84 2.62 14.89
N ASP A 448 10.15 1.97 13.94
CA ASP A 448 8.79 1.45 14.08
C ASP A 448 8.57 0.31 13.05
N SER A 449 7.66 -0.62 13.34
CA SER A 449 7.36 -1.78 12.51
C SER A 449 5.93 -2.28 12.73
N VAL A 450 5.11 -2.22 11.70
CA VAL A 450 3.67 -2.54 11.75
C VAL A 450 3.31 -3.56 10.66
N ARG A 451 2.48 -4.57 10.96
CA ARG A 451 2.02 -5.54 9.95
C ARG A 451 1.17 -4.86 8.86
N THR A 452 1.27 -5.33 7.63
CA THR A 452 0.45 -4.78 6.53
C THR A 452 -1.03 -5.16 6.70
N PRO A 453 -1.99 -4.30 6.31
CA PRO A 453 -3.43 -4.59 6.46
C PRO A 453 -3.93 -5.79 5.66
N GLY A 454 -3.20 -6.19 4.61
CA GLY A 454 -3.49 -7.34 3.76
C GLY A 454 -2.22 -8.12 3.38
N PRO A 455 -2.40 -9.28 2.69
CA PRO A 455 -1.35 -10.26 2.41
C PRO A 455 -0.56 -10.00 1.11
N ALA A 456 -0.97 -9.06 0.26
CA ALA A 456 -0.31 -8.71 -0.99
C ALA A 456 -0.16 -7.18 -1.17
N PRO A 457 0.50 -6.48 -0.23
CA PRO A 457 0.78 -5.06 -0.35
C PRO A 457 1.75 -4.79 -1.52
N GLN A 458 1.56 -3.67 -2.22
CA GLN A 458 2.39 -3.33 -3.39
C GLN A 458 2.86 -1.86 -3.41
N GLY A 459 1.97 -0.92 -3.12
CA GLY A 459 2.29 0.53 -3.17
C GLY A 459 2.42 1.14 -1.78
N LEU A 460 3.28 2.16 -1.64
CA LEU A 460 3.43 2.94 -0.41
C LEU A 460 3.66 4.43 -0.74
N ALA A 461 2.86 5.32 -0.16
CA ALA A 461 2.93 6.77 -0.35
C ALA A 461 2.72 7.52 0.98
N HIS A 462 3.14 8.77 1.06
CA HIS A 462 2.90 9.63 2.24
C HIS A 462 2.39 11.00 1.77
N ASP A 463 1.27 11.48 2.32
CA ASP A 463 0.63 12.75 1.89
C ASP A 463 1.18 14.00 2.60
N GLY A 464 2.06 13.80 3.59
CA GLY A 464 2.55 14.84 4.51
C GLY A 464 2.07 14.68 5.95
N HIS A 465 0.99 13.92 6.18
CA HIS A 465 0.37 13.71 7.49
C HIS A 465 -0.06 12.24 7.74
N SER A 466 -0.37 11.49 6.69
CA SER A 466 -0.79 10.09 6.72
C SER A 466 0.05 9.25 5.77
N LEU A 467 0.40 8.05 6.22
CA LEU A 467 0.96 6.99 5.36
C LEU A 467 -0.21 6.28 4.64
N TRP A 468 0.01 5.94 3.37
CA TRP A 468 -0.98 5.28 2.51
C TRP A 468 -0.36 4.02 1.91
N SER A 469 -1.01 2.86 2.08
CA SER A 469 -0.56 1.59 1.50
C SER A 469 -1.65 0.95 0.64
N PHE A 470 -1.28 0.39 -0.51
CA PHE A 470 -2.19 -0.36 -1.37
C PHE A 470 -1.93 -1.87 -1.24
N ASP A 471 -3.00 -2.66 -1.14
CA ASP A 471 -2.96 -4.12 -1.14
C ASP A 471 -3.80 -4.70 -2.29
N ALA A 472 -3.18 -5.58 -3.08
CA ALA A 472 -3.76 -6.13 -4.31
C ALA A 472 -4.68 -7.33 -4.08
N ALA A 473 -4.63 -7.98 -2.92
CA ALA A 473 -5.52 -9.09 -2.58
C ALA A 473 -6.91 -8.59 -2.16
N SER A 474 -6.95 -7.46 -1.46
CA SER A 474 -8.17 -6.72 -1.10
C SER A 474 -8.61 -5.71 -2.17
N GLY A 475 -7.68 -5.17 -2.95
CA GLY A 475 -7.93 -4.09 -3.91
C GLY A 475 -8.11 -2.71 -3.26
N LEU A 476 -7.67 -2.55 -1.99
CA LEU A 476 -7.96 -1.37 -1.17
C LEU A 476 -6.72 -0.50 -0.90
N PHE A 477 -6.97 0.81 -0.90
CA PHE A 477 -6.04 1.84 -0.44
C PHE A 477 -6.31 2.13 1.04
N TYR A 478 -5.39 1.72 1.90
CA TYR A 478 -5.45 1.91 3.34
C TYR A 478 -4.77 3.22 3.73
N ARG A 479 -5.50 4.08 4.43
CA ARG A 479 -4.95 5.28 5.07
C ARG A 479 -4.61 4.97 6.52
N HIS A 480 -3.34 5.10 6.89
CA HIS A 480 -2.86 4.97 8.27
C HIS A 480 -2.89 6.31 8.99
N GLY A 481 -2.87 6.27 10.33
CA GLY A 481 -2.68 7.46 11.14
C GLY A 481 -1.22 7.95 11.15
N PRO A 482 -0.92 9.01 11.93
CA PRO A 482 0.46 9.38 12.27
C PRO A 482 1.16 8.31 13.13
N ASP A 483 0.38 7.43 13.75
CA ASP A 483 0.76 6.21 14.46
C ASP A 483 0.09 5.02 13.71
N PRO A 484 0.81 4.34 12.81
CA PRO A 484 0.25 3.22 12.05
C PRO A 484 0.03 1.95 12.88
N ALA A 485 0.63 1.83 14.08
CA ALA A 485 0.51 0.62 14.92
C ALA A 485 -0.92 0.37 15.41
N ARG A 486 -1.79 1.40 15.36
CA ARG A 486 -3.24 1.31 15.60
C ARG A 486 -4.04 0.71 14.44
N GLY A 487 -3.37 0.39 13.32
CA GLY A 487 -3.99 -0.06 12.08
C GLY A 487 -4.46 1.10 11.18
N ALA A 488 -5.12 0.74 10.08
CA ALA A 488 -5.63 1.72 9.13
C ALA A 488 -6.84 2.47 9.70
N LEU A 489 -6.86 3.80 9.57
CA LEU A 489 -7.98 4.67 9.94
C LEU A 489 -9.16 4.53 8.97
N ALA A 490 -8.87 4.25 7.70
CA ALA A 490 -9.87 4.09 6.64
C ALA A 490 -9.31 3.26 5.48
N SER A 491 -10.21 2.63 4.73
CA SER A 491 -9.92 1.89 3.50
C SER A 491 -10.79 2.41 2.35
N TYR A 492 -10.19 2.63 1.18
CA TYR A 492 -10.87 3.18 0.00
C TYR A 492 -10.66 2.27 -1.23
N GLU A 493 -11.72 1.98 -1.97
CA GLU A 493 -11.64 1.31 -3.27
C GLU A 493 -11.43 2.35 -4.39
N ILE A 494 -10.50 2.10 -5.32
CA ILE A 494 -10.38 2.89 -6.55
C ILE A 494 -10.81 2.02 -7.73
N LYS A 495 -12.04 2.25 -8.21
CA LYS A 495 -12.66 1.48 -9.30
C LYS A 495 -11.74 1.38 -10.53
N GLY A 496 -11.38 0.15 -10.88
CA GLY A 496 -10.55 -0.18 -12.04
C GLY A 496 -9.05 -0.28 -11.77
N VAL A 497 -8.56 0.05 -10.57
CA VAL A 497 -7.17 -0.28 -10.15
C VAL A 497 -7.21 -1.62 -9.43
N LYS A 498 -6.38 -2.58 -9.85
CA LYS A 498 -6.28 -3.90 -9.21
C LYS A 498 -4.89 -4.21 -8.66
N THR A 499 -3.88 -3.57 -9.21
CA THR A 499 -2.47 -3.77 -8.88
C THR A 499 -1.78 -2.42 -9.00
N VAL A 500 -0.87 -2.08 -8.10
CA VAL A 500 -0.17 -0.79 -8.10
C VAL A 500 1.32 -1.07 -8.14
N LYS A 501 1.99 -0.63 -9.21
CA LYS A 501 3.46 -0.70 -9.26
C LYS A 501 4.11 0.42 -8.46
N ALA A 502 3.59 1.65 -8.60
CA ALA A 502 4.03 2.81 -7.84
C ALA A 502 2.86 3.75 -7.51
N MET A 503 2.94 4.47 -6.39
CA MET A 503 2.01 5.56 -6.10
C MET A 503 2.63 6.69 -5.27
N GLN A 504 2.23 7.93 -5.56
CA GLN A 504 2.84 9.11 -4.95
C GLN A 504 1.78 10.18 -4.68
N TRP A 505 1.85 10.81 -3.51
CA TRP A 505 1.16 12.07 -3.28
C TRP A 505 2.02 13.22 -3.80
N ALA A 506 1.49 13.97 -4.76
CA ALA A 506 2.19 15.12 -5.34
C ALA A 506 1.19 16.23 -5.72
N GLY A 507 1.35 17.40 -5.11
CA GLY A 507 0.48 18.56 -5.32
C GLY A 507 -0.97 18.35 -4.83
N GLY A 508 -1.14 17.70 -3.67
CA GLY A 508 -2.47 17.43 -3.07
C GLY A 508 -3.27 16.31 -3.77
N ARG A 509 -2.66 15.59 -4.71
CA ARG A 509 -3.28 14.51 -5.50
C ARG A 509 -2.52 13.21 -5.33
N LEU A 510 -3.25 12.09 -5.35
CA LEU A 510 -2.67 10.77 -5.43
C LEU A 510 -2.46 10.40 -6.90
N TRP A 511 -1.21 10.12 -7.26
CA TRP A 511 -0.80 9.58 -8.55
C TRP A 511 -0.59 8.07 -8.36
N VAL A 512 -1.10 7.24 -9.27
CA VAL A 512 -1.02 5.78 -9.17
C VAL A 512 -0.67 5.20 -10.53
N LEU A 513 0.39 4.38 -10.60
CA LEU A 513 0.73 3.56 -11.76
C LEU A 513 0.14 2.17 -11.55
N ASP A 514 -0.97 1.87 -12.24
CA ASP A 514 -1.57 0.53 -12.24
C ASP A 514 -0.66 -0.49 -12.95
N GLY A 515 -0.81 -1.78 -12.62
CA GLY A 515 -0.06 -2.89 -13.22
C GLY A 515 -0.09 -2.94 -14.76
N SER A 516 -1.11 -2.38 -15.40
CA SER A 516 -1.19 -2.20 -16.87
C SER A 516 -0.19 -1.21 -17.47
N GLY A 517 0.43 -0.34 -16.66
CA GLY A 517 1.19 0.83 -17.13
C GLY A 517 0.37 2.12 -17.20
N ALA A 518 -0.91 2.10 -16.77
CA ALA A 518 -1.76 3.27 -16.72
C ALA A 518 -1.48 4.14 -15.48
N LEU A 519 -0.92 5.33 -15.68
CA LEU A 519 -0.76 6.37 -14.69
C LEU A 519 -2.08 7.14 -14.51
N GLY A 520 -2.81 6.87 -13.44
CA GLY A 520 -4.00 7.60 -13.02
C GLY A 520 -3.66 8.74 -12.05
N ILE A 521 -4.40 9.85 -12.15
CA ILE A 521 -4.36 10.96 -11.18
C ILE A 521 -5.71 11.04 -10.49
N TYR A 522 -5.70 11.13 -9.16
CA TYR A 522 -6.88 11.06 -8.31
C TYR A 522 -6.91 12.25 -7.33
N ASP A 523 -8.00 13.00 -7.36
CA ASP A 523 -8.35 13.97 -6.32
C ASP A 523 -9.01 13.23 -5.16
N PHE A 524 -8.58 13.51 -3.94
CA PHE A 524 -9.17 12.92 -2.73
C PHE A 524 -10.27 13.83 -2.16
N THR A 525 -11.40 13.23 -1.80
CA THR A 525 -12.58 13.90 -1.26
C THR A 525 -13.06 13.16 -0.01
N HIS A 526 -13.94 13.78 0.78
CA HIS A 526 -14.49 13.15 2.00
C HIS A 526 -15.19 11.79 1.75
N GLN A 527 -15.61 11.50 0.53
CA GLN A 527 -16.25 10.23 0.13
C GLN A 527 -15.29 9.27 -0.61
N GLY A 528 -13.99 9.58 -0.69
CA GLY A 528 -12.97 8.78 -1.36
C GLY A 528 -12.36 9.46 -2.60
N PHE A 529 -11.76 8.65 -3.48
CA PHE A 529 -10.98 9.13 -4.63
C PHE A 529 -11.81 9.34 -5.89
N ARG A 530 -11.69 10.51 -6.50
CA ARG A 530 -12.23 10.82 -7.83
C ARG A 530 -11.08 10.86 -8.84
N LYS A 531 -11.14 10.00 -9.86
CA LYS A 531 -10.16 10.05 -10.97
C LYS A 531 -10.34 11.34 -11.77
N SER A 532 -9.29 12.13 -11.91
CA SER A 532 -9.29 13.38 -12.68
C SER A 532 -8.54 13.30 -14.00
N ALA A 533 -7.52 12.44 -14.11
CA ALA A 533 -6.84 12.15 -15.37
C ALA A 533 -6.35 10.70 -15.45
N SER A 534 -5.98 10.29 -16.66
CA SER A 534 -5.22 9.05 -16.91
C SER A 534 -4.29 9.24 -18.10
N ARG A 535 -3.06 8.76 -17.98
CA ARG A 535 -2.12 8.59 -19.09
C ARG A 535 -1.73 7.12 -19.16
N ASP A 536 -1.80 6.52 -20.34
CA ASP A 536 -1.11 5.24 -20.56
C ASP A 536 0.37 5.53 -20.83
N MET A 537 1.25 4.86 -20.08
CA MET A 537 2.70 4.92 -20.20
C MET A 537 3.27 3.63 -20.81
N GLY A 538 2.45 2.59 -20.99
CA GLY A 538 2.84 1.27 -21.43
C GLY A 538 3.41 0.38 -20.30
N PRO A 539 3.42 -0.95 -20.48
CA PRO A 539 3.73 -1.92 -19.42
C PRO A 539 5.21 -1.93 -19.00
N ALA A 540 6.10 -1.30 -19.79
CA ALA A 540 7.55 -1.25 -19.55
C ALA A 540 7.95 -0.33 -18.39
N VAL A 541 7.08 0.61 -17.98
CA VAL A 541 7.31 1.41 -16.77
C VAL A 541 7.01 0.55 -15.54
N GLU A 542 7.98 0.41 -14.66
CA GLU A 542 7.84 -0.27 -13.36
C GLU A 542 7.62 0.72 -12.21
N GLY A 543 8.11 1.95 -12.31
CA GLY A 543 7.90 2.96 -11.26
C GLY A 543 7.99 4.40 -11.78
N PHE A 544 7.52 5.36 -10.98
CA PHE A 544 7.65 6.78 -11.29
C PHE A 544 7.83 7.64 -10.04
N TRP A 545 8.43 8.82 -10.21
CA TRP A 545 8.43 9.89 -9.21
C TRP A 545 8.30 11.27 -9.87
N LEU A 546 7.30 12.04 -9.48
CA LEU A 546 7.15 13.46 -9.82
C LEU A 546 7.86 14.32 -8.77
N ASP A 547 8.86 15.09 -9.19
CA ASP A 547 9.45 16.10 -8.33
C ASP A 547 8.50 17.30 -8.21
N GLY A 548 8.00 17.53 -7.00
CA GLY A 548 6.88 18.43 -6.73
C GLY A 548 7.00 19.06 -5.36
N THR A 549 8.04 19.86 -5.15
CA THR A 549 8.30 20.63 -3.92
C THR A 549 7.15 21.60 -3.63
N ALA A 550 6.17 21.14 -2.86
CA ALA A 550 4.99 21.91 -2.44
C ALA A 550 5.30 22.84 -1.25
N ALA A 551 6.36 23.63 -1.37
CA ALA A 551 6.75 24.68 -0.44
C ALA A 551 7.29 25.88 -1.23
N LEU A 552 6.43 26.88 -1.47
CA LEU A 552 6.84 28.16 -2.04
C LEU A 552 7.51 29.01 -0.94
N PRO A 553 8.80 29.36 -1.05
CA PRO A 553 9.29 30.56 -0.35
C PRO A 553 8.57 31.80 -0.92
N PRO A 554 8.37 32.86 -0.12
CA PRO A 554 7.69 34.07 -0.58
C PRO A 554 8.42 34.69 -1.78
N GLN A 555 7.65 35.15 -2.76
CA GLN A 555 8.18 35.54 -4.07
C GLN A 555 9.00 36.84 -3.99
N VAL A 556 10.22 36.80 -4.52
CA VAL A 556 10.92 38.01 -4.99
C VAL A 556 10.39 38.32 -6.41
N PRO A 557 9.75 39.47 -6.67
CA PRO A 557 9.24 39.79 -8.00
C PRO A 557 10.38 40.02 -9.00
N GLY A 558 10.27 39.42 -10.20
CA GLY A 558 11.13 39.77 -11.34
C GLY A 558 11.71 38.61 -12.15
N VAL A 559 11.76 37.38 -11.62
CA VAL A 559 12.38 36.23 -12.30
C VAL A 559 11.34 35.20 -12.75
N ILE A 560 10.88 35.31 -13.99
CA ILE A 560 10.05 34.28 -14.64
C ILE A 560 10.96 33.12 -15.08
N ARG A 561 11.25 32.19 -14.16
CA ARG A 561 11.71 30.85 -14.51
C ARG A 561 10.51 29.89 -14.55
N PRO A 562 10.16 29.28 -15.70
CA PRO A 562 9.21 28.18 -15.70
C PRO A 562 9.87 26.98 -15.02
N ALA A 563 9.51 26.74 -13.75
CA ALA A 563 9.93 25.56 -12.99
C ALA A 563 9.25 24.31 -13.58
N GLY A 564 9.82 23.78 -14.66
CA GLY A 564 9.38 22.53 -15.27
C GLY A 564 9.49 21.39 -14.27
N LYS A 565 8.37 20.76 -13.95
CA LYS A 565 8.35 19.63 -13.01
C LYS A 565 9.14 18.47 -13.62
N GLU A 566 10.15 18.01 -12.89
CA GLU A 566 10.92 16.83 -13.29
C GLU A 566 10.13 15.57 -12.96
N PHE A 567 10.05 14.63 -13.89
CA PHE A 567 9.38 13.35 -13.70
C PHE A 567 10.32 12.23 -14.08
N TRP A 568 10.54 11.35 -13.12
CA TRP A 568 11.45 10.23 -13.20
C TRP A 568 10.63 8.97 -13.46
N THR A 569 11.01 8.17 -14.45
CA THR A 569 10.46 6.84 -14.69
C THR A 569 11.53 5.78 -14.52
N LEU A 570 11.14 4.65 -13.96
CA LEU A 570 11.90 3.42 -13.91
C LEU A 570 11.34 2.52 -15.02
N GLU A 571 12.11 2.29 -16.07
CA GLU A 571 11.67 1.58 -17.29
C GLU A 571 12.57 0.38 -17.57
N LYS A 572 11.98 -0.74 -18.03
CA LYS A 572 12.77 -1.83 -18.60
C LYS A 572 13.36 -1.39 -19.95
N ALA A 573 14.67 -1.57 -20.12
CA ALA A 573 15.33 -1.34 -21.39
C ALA A 573 14.69 -2.21 -22.49
N ARG A 574 14.67 -1.73 -23.74
CA ARG A 574 14.10 -2.50 -24.86
C ARG A 574 14.95 -3.72 -25.22
N ASP A 575 16.27 -3.57 -25.08
CA ASP A 575 17.26 -4.50 -25.62
C ASP A 575 18.08 -5.21 -24.52
N SER A 576 17.72 -5.04 -23.24
CA SER A 576 18.34 -5.75 -22.11
C SER A 576 17.35 -5.99 -20.96
N SER A 577 17.68 -6.91 -20.05
CA SER A 577 16.91 -7.16 -18.82
C SER A 577 17.16 -6.15 -17.70
N LEU A 578 17.99 -5.12 -17.94
CA LEU A 578 18.30 -4.08 -16.97
C LEU A 578 17.23 -2.98 -16.96
N LEU A 579 17.17 -2.26 -15.84
CA LEU A 579 16.29 -1.11 -15.66
C LEU A 579 17.04 0.17 -15.99
N GLU A 580 16.42 1.05 -16.76
CA GLU A 580 16.84 2.41 -17.00
C GLU A 580 16.06 3.36 -16.08
N LEU A 581 16.78 4.24 -15.41
CA LEU A 581 16.22 5.43 -14.80
C LEU A 581 16.17 6.54 -15.85
N ARG A 582 14.98 7.07 -16.14
CA ARG A 582 14.77 8.11 -17.15
C ARG A 582 14.21 9.37 -16.51
N LYS A 583 14.85 10.52 -16.76
CA LYS A 583 14.42 11.84 -16.30
C LYS A 583 13.77 12.57 -17.47
N SER A 584 12.51 12.96 -17.30
CA SER A 584 11.73 13.72 -18.28
C SER A 584 11.25 15.04 -17.70
N GLY A 585 11.16 16.07 -18.54
CA GLY A 585 10.42 17.31 -18.23
C GLY A 585 8.93 17.13 -18.51
N VAL A 586 8.07 17.55 -17.59
CA VAL A 586 6.60 17.50 -17.77
C VAL A 586 6.06 18.83 -18.25
N LYS A 587 5.25 18.79 -19.32
CA LYS A 587 4.34 19.87 -19.71
C LYS A 587 2.89 19.42 -19.55
N LEU A 588 2.12 20.21 -18.82
CA LEU A 588 0.66 20.21 -18.81
C LEU A 588 0.23 21.46 -19.58
N TYR A 589 -0.81 21.35 -20.41
CA TYR A 589 -1.33 22.41 -21.29
C TYR A 589 -2.76 22.83 -20.89
#